data_AF-A0A2K1R5T9-F1
#
_entry.id   AF-A0A2K1R5T9-F1
#
_cell.length_a   1.000
_cell.length_b   1.000
_cell.length_c   1.000
_cell.angle_alpha   90.00
_cell.angle_beta   90.00
_cell.angle_gamma   90.00
#
_symmetry.space_group_name_H-M   'P 1'
#
loop_
_entity.id
_entity.type
_entity.pdbx_description
1 polymer ?
#
loop_
_entity_poly.entity_id
_entity_poly.type
_entity_poly.pdbx_seq_one_letter_code
_entity_poly.pdbx_strand_id
1 'polypeptide(L)'
;MLLSLSLIRTSCDAICPYTPTHLNITNGLGAGLDLTIHCKSKDDDLGQHVVPFGGEYTIDFCTNFWRTTVFFCGMSWSSEFHWFDIYDASRDPYCGDCNWTVQATGPCVDYYKYIWKESVCYPWNK
;
A
#
# COMPACT_ATOMS: atom_id res chain seq x y z
N MET A 1 13.77 -46.48 4.57
CA MET A 1 12.60 -45.68 4.98
C MET A 1 13.13 -44.47 5.75
N LEU A 2 13.56 -43.43 5.03
CA LEU A 2 14.01 -42.18 5.63
C LEU A 2 12.78 -41.27 5.73
N LEU A 3 12.32 -41.02 6.94
CA LEU A 3 11.27 -40.05 7.20
C LEU A 3 11.86 -38.65 7.00
N SER A 4 11.60 -38.05 5.85
CA SER A 4 11.82 -36.62 5.65
C SER A 4 10.86 -35.87 6.58
N LEU A 5 11.39 -35.18 7.59
CA LEU A 5 10.61 -34.18 8.32
C LEU A 5 10.32 -33.04 7.35
N SER A 6 9.15 -33.06 6.75
CA SER A 6 8.56 -31.87 6.15
C SER A 6 8.38 -30.86 7.27
N LEU A 7 9.16 -29.78 7.23
CA LEU A 7 8.80 -28.54 7.93
C LEU A 7 7.46 -28.13 7.33
N ILE A 8 6.37 -28.46 8.02
CA ILE A 8 5.07 -27.88 7.73
C ILE A 8 5.29 -26.40 8.01
N ARG A 9 5.48 -25.62 6.94
CA ARG A 9 5.27 -24.18 7.00
C ARG A 9 3.80 -24.04 7.29
N THR A 10 3.45 -24.00 8.56
CA THR A 10 2.17 -23.47 8.98
C THR A 10 2.22 -22.02 8.56
N SER A 11 1.77 -21.70 7.34
CA SER A 11 1.20 -20.38 7.14
C SER A 11 0.10 -20.33 8.18
N CYS A 12 0.25 -19.45 9.16
CA CYS A 12 -0.92 -18.95 9.83
C CYS A 12 -1.74 -18.37 8.68
N ASP A 13 -2.67 -19.14 8.12
CA ASP A 13 -3.76 -18.59 7.35
C ASP A 13 -4.54 -17.80 8.39
N ALA A 14 -4.07 -16.56 8.60
CA ALA A 14 -4.66 -15.63 9.53
C ALA A 14 -6.08 -15.44 9.01
N ILE A 15 -7.04 -16.08 9.70
CA ILE A 15 -8.45 -15.89 9.43
C ILE A 15 -8.68 -14.39 9.51
N CYS A 16 -8.91 -13.76 8.35
CA CYS A 16 -9.16 -12.33 8.25
C CYS A 16 -10.59 -12.11 8.74
N PRO A 17 -10.80 -11.62 9.98
CA PRO A 17 -12.16 -11.51 10.52
C PRO A 17 -12.91 -10.33 9.90
N TYR A 18 -12.21 -9.50 9.11
CA TYR A 18 -12.66 -8.25 8.51
C TYR A 18 -12.33 -8.23 7.02
N THR A 19 -12.56 -7.08 6.38
CA THR A 19 -12.29 -6.88 4.96
C THR A 19 -10.79 -7.05 4.70
N PRO A 20 -10.38 -8.03 3.87
CA PRO A 20 -9.04 -8.09 3.32
C PRO A 20 -8.82 -6.84 2.45
N THR A 21 -7.68 -6.19 2.63
CA THR A 21 -7.32 -5.00 1.88
C THR A 21 -6.00 -5.22 1.17
N HIS A 22 -6.02 -4.94 -0.13
CA HIS A 22 -4.90 -5.01 -1.05
C HIS A 22 -4.61 -3.58 -1.52
N LEU A 23 -3.51 -3.00 -1.03
CA LEU A 23 -3.01 -1.72 -1.52
C LEU A 23 -2.01 -1.98 -2.62
N ASN A 24 -2.25 -1.39 -3.78
CA ASN A 24 -1.31 -1.38 -4.89
C ASN A 24 -0.82 0.05 -5.11
N ILE A 25 0.49 0.28 -5.01
CA ILE A 25 1.11 1.60 -5.10
C ILE A 25 2.05 1.62 -6.29
N THR A 26 1.60 2.22 -7.39
CA THR A 26 2.34 2.34 -8.65
C THR A 26 3.20 3.60 -8.65
N ASN A 27 4.45 3.49 -9.11
CA ASN A 27 5.29 4.65 -9.37
C ASN A 27 4.94 5.30 -10.72
N GLY A 28 4.30 6.47 -10.66
CA GLY A 28 3.92 7.30 -11.80
C GLY A 28 4.78 8.57 -11.99
N LEU A 29 5.97 8.64 -11.38
CA LEU A 29 6.82 9.85 -11.39
C LEU A 29 7.39 10.20 -12.77
N GLY A 30 7.49 9.22 -13.66
CA GLY A 30 8.06 9.35 -15.00
C GLY A 30 9.33 8.51 -15.20
N ALA A 31 9.72 8.32 -16.46
CA ALA A 31 10.86 7.48 -16.81
C ALA A 31 12.17 7.97 -16.18
N GLY A 32 12.93 7.05 -15.59
CA GLY A 32 14.21 7.34 -14.94
C GLY A 32 14.11 7.81 -13.49
N LEU A 33 12.92 7.85 -12.91
CA LEU A 33 12.71 8.15 -11.49
C LEU A 33 12.29 6.90 -10.73
N ASP A 34 13.17 6.42 -9.85
CA ASP A 34 12.87 5.36 -8.91
C ASP A 34 12.27 5.96 -7.63
N LEU A 35 11.13 5.42 -7.21
CA LEU A 35 10.46 5.78 -5.97
C LEU A 35 10.99 4.89 -4.86
N THR A 36 11.64 5.47 -3.86
CA THR A 36 11.92 4.79 -2.60
C THR A 36 10.75 5.02 -1.65
N ILE A 37 10.11 3.93 -1.21
CA ILE A 37 8.94 3.97 -0.34
C ILE A 37 9.22 3.23 0.97
N HIS A 38 8.86 3.84 2.10
CA HIS A 38 8.93 3.23 3.42
C HIS A 38 7.59 3.43 4.14
N CYS A 39 6.83 2.36 4.26
CA CYS A 39 5.51 2.37 4.88
C CYS A 39 5.54 1.76 6.29
N LYS A 40 4.75 2.35 7.19
CA LYS A 40 4.56 1.87 8.55
C LYS A 40 3.10 2.02 8.96
N SER A 41 2.65 1.15 9.85
CA SER A 41 1.45 1.35 10.65
C SER A 41 1.84 1.66 12.10
N LYS A 42 0.86 1.72 12.99
CA LYS A 42 1.12 1.80 14.43
C LYS A 42 1.87 0.56 14.95
N ASP A 43 1.56 -0.61 14.39
CA ASP A 43 1.96 -1.89 14.94
C ASP A 43 3.08 -2.56 14.10
N ASP A 44 3.20 -2.20 12.82
CA ASP A 44 4.09 -2.85 11.86
C ASP A 44 4.99 -1.85 11.11
N ASP A 45 6.26 -2.19 10.93
CA ASP A 45 7.18 -1.50 10.03
C ASP A 45 7.43 -2.40 8.81
N LEU A 46 6.99 -1.96 7.62
CA LEU A 46 7.08 -2.75 6.39
C LEU A 46 8.44 -2.61 5.69
N GLY A 47 9.32 -1.78 6.24
CA GLY A 47 10.65 -1.52 5.68
C GLY A 47 10.62 -0.65 4.42
N GLN A 48 11.82 -0.46 3.88
CA GLN A 48 12.05 0.36 2.70
C GLN A 48 12.12 -0.50 1.44
N HIS A 49 11.47 -0.03 0.37
CA HIS A 49 11.42 -0.68 -0.94
C HIS A 49 11.73 0.34 -2.03
N VAL A 50 12.33 -0.12 -3.14
CA VAL A 50 12.57 0.72 -4.32
C VAL A 50 11.65 0.24 -5.43
N VAL A 51 10.87 1.16 -5.99
CA VAL A 51 9.86 0.93 -7.01
C VAL A 51 10.29 1.67 -8.28
N PRO A 52 10.78 0.98 -9.30
CA PRO A 52 11.12 1.59 -10.58
C PRO A 52 9.91 2.24 -11.27
N PHE A 53 10.14 3.13 -12.23
CA PHE A 53 9.05 3.74 -13.00
C PHE A 53 8.13 2.68 -13.63
N GLY A 54 6.82 2.82 -13.42
CA GLY A 54 5.80 1.86 -13.86
C GLY A 54 5.75 0.56 -13.03
N GLY A 55 6.63 0.41 -12.04
CA GLY A 55 6.60 -0.66 -11.06
C GLY A 55 5.58 -0.42 -9.96
N GLU A 56 5.35 -1.46 -9.16
CA GLU A 56 4.33 -1.50 -8.12
C GLU A 56 4.91 -2.00 -6.80
N TYR A 57 4.41 -1.44 -5.69
CA TYR A 57 4.61 -1.93 -4.34
C TYR A 57 3.27 -2.26 -3.71
N THR A 58 3.13 -3.48 -3.19
CA THR A 58 1.87 -3.98 -2.64
C THR A 58 1.94 -4.18 -1.13
N ILE A 59 0.84 -3.87 -0.45
CA ILE A 59 0.65 -4.12 0.97
C ILE A 59 -0.67 -4.87 1.16
N ASP A 60 -0.58 -6.08 1.67
CA ASP A 60 -1.73 -6.92 1.99
C ASP A 60 -1.93 -6.97 3.50
N PHE A 61 -3.13 -6.64 3.97
CA PHE A 61 -3.45 -6.68 5.39
C PHE A 61 -4.95 -6.91 5.63
N CYS A 62 -5.26 -7.21 6.89
CA CYS A 62 -6.62 -7.27 7.38
C CYS A 62 -6.91 -6.04 8.21
N THR A 63 -8.01 -5.36 7.90
CA THR A 63 -8.48 -4.21 8.71
C THR A 63 -8.68 -4.63 10.17
N ASN A 64 -8.29 -3.79 11.12
CA ASN A 64 -8.46 -4.10 12.54
C ASN A 64 -9.92 -3.96 12.98
N PHE A 65 -10.32 -4.64 14.07
CA PHE A 65 -11.71 -4.61 14.58
C PHE A 65 -12.24 -3.19 14.81
N TRP A 66 -11.36 -2.30 15.25
CA TRP A 66 -11.69 -0.91 15.59
C TRP A 66 -11.71 0.03 14.37
N ARG A 67 -11.39 -0.45 13.16
CA ARG A 67 -11.28 0.35 11.92
C ARG A 67 -10.43 1.62 12.11
N THR A 68 -9.27 1.46 12.73
CA THR A 68 -8.31 2.54 13.03
C THR A 68 -6.96 2.33 12.34
N THR A 69 -6.85 1.31 11.49
CA THR A 69 -5.60 1.04 10.76
C THR A 69 -5.26 2.23 9.86
N VAL A 70 -4.03 2.71 9.99
CA VAL A 70 -3.44 3.73 9.12
C VAL A 70 -2.08 3.22 8.67
N PHE A 71 -1.81 3.31 7.37
CA PHE A 71 -0.46 3.15 6.82
C PHE A 71 0.04 4.50 6.32
N PHE A 72 1.07 5.01 6.98
CA PHE A 72 1.77 6.22 6.58
C PHE A 72 3.07 5.83 5.89
N CYS A 73 3.31 6.43 4.72
CA CYS A 73 4.43 6.10 3.88
C CYS A 73 5.29 7.34 3.63
N GLY A 74 6.57 7.23 3.96
CA GLY A 74 7.59 8.15 3.45
C GLY A 74 7.97 7.76 2.04
N MET A 75 8.10 8.74 1.16
CA MET A 75 8.35 8.57 -0.26
C MET A 75 9.45 9.54 -0.68
N SER A 76 10.52 9.01 -1.26
CA SER A 76 11.62 9.82 -1.78
C SER A 76 12.00 9.41 -3.19
N TRP A 77 12.40 10.40 -3.97
CA TRP A 77 12.96 10.22 -5.30
C TRP A 77 13.88 11.40 -5.59
N SER A 78 14.99 11.16 -6.28
CA SER A 78 16.01 12.18 -6.54
C SER A 78 16.49 12.86 -5.24
N SER A 79 16.02 14.08 -4.94
CA SER A 79 16.33 14.85 -3.74
C SER A 79 15.08 15.35 -3.00
N GLU A 80 13.90 14.88 -3.40
CA GLU A 80 12.62 15.21 -2.79
C GLU A 80 12.24 14.16 -1.75
N PHE A 81 11.58 14.61 -0.69
CA PHE A 81 10.96 13.74 0.31
C PHE A 81 9.55 14.24 0.60
N HIS A 82 8.60 13.33 0.49
CA HIS A 82 7.21 13.56 0.83
C HIS A 82 6.69 12.41 1.68
N TRP A 83 5.57 12.63 2.36
CA TRP A 83 4.90 11.56 3.08
C TRP A 83 3.39 11.69 2.93
N PHE A 84 2.70 10.57 3.04
CA PHE A 84 1.25 10.49 2.92
C PHE A 84 0.70 9.27 3.66
N ASP A 85 -0.51 9.40 4.20
CA ASP A 85 -1.28 8.30 4.76
C ASP A 85 -1.95 7.54 3.60
N ILE A 86 -1.20 6.62 2.99
CA ILE A 86 -1.63 5.88 1.79
C ILE A 86 -2.88 5.02 2.04
N TYR A 87 -3.10 4.67 3.30
CA TYR A 87 -4.35 4.08 3.77
C TYR A 87 -4.76 4.67 5.09
N ASP A 88 -6.03 5.08 5.18
CA ASP A 88 -6.68 5.50 6.42
C ASP A 88 -8.05 4.84 6.48
N ALA A 89 -8.27 3.96 7.46
CA ALA A 89 -9.53 3.22 7.60
C ALA A 89 -10.79 4.10 7.70
N SER A 90 -10.66 5.37 8.10
CA SER A 90 -11.77 6.33 8.14
C SER A 90 -12.09 6.91 6.75
N ARG A 91 -11.07 7.12 5.92
CA ARG A 91 -11.19 7.58 4.53
C ARG A 91 -11.53 6.45 3.57
N ASP A 92 -10.96 5.27 3.81
CA ASP A 92 -10.97 4.10 2.92
C ASP A 92 -11.70 2.87 3.51
N PRO A 93 -12.90 3.02 4.15
CA PRO A 93 -13.53 1.96 4.94
C PRO A 93 -14.02 0.75 4.11
N TYR A 94 -14.10 0.90 2.79
CA TYR A 94 -14.55 -0.12 1.84
C TYR A 94 -13.45 -0.53 0.85
N CYS A 95 -12.20 -0.21 1.16
CA CYS A 95 -11.06 -0.61 0.34
C CYS A 95 -10.88 -2.14 0.40
N GLY A 96 -11.28 -2.82 -0.68
CA GLY A 96 -10.87 -4.18 -0.97
C GLY A 96 -9.56 -4.16 -1.77
N ASP A 97 -9.64 -3.65 -3.00
CA ASP A 97 -8.47 -3.37 -3.85
C ASP A 97 -8.37 -1.85 -4.08
N CYS A 98 -7.36 -1.21 -3.48
CA CYS A 98 -7.09 0.21 -3.73
C CYS A 98 -5.84 0.39 -4.56
N ASN A 99 -6.01 1.00 -5.72
CA ASN A 99 -4.93 1.28 -6.64
C ASN A 99 -4.56 2.75 -6.54
N TRP A 100 -3.33 2.99 -6.08
CA TRP A 100 -2.72 4.29 -5.93
C TRP A 100 -1.64 4.47 -6.99
N THR A 101 -1.58 5.65 -7.59
CA THR A 101 -0.46 6.08 -8.45
C THR A 101 0.21 7.29 -7.81
N VAL A 102 1.50 7.16 -7.52
CA VAL A 102 2.32 8.25 -6.96
C VAL A 102 2.79 9.15 -8.09
N GLN A 103 2.41 10.43 -8.02
CA GLN A 103 2.88 11.49 -8.90
C GLN A 103 3.64 12.55 -8.10
N ALA A 104 4.41 13.41 -8.78
CA ALA A 104 5.19 14.44 -8.09
C ALA A 104 4.31 15.41 -7.28
N THR A 105 3.08 15.69 -7.74
CA THR A 105 2.11 16.56 -7.07
C THR A 105 1.40 15.91 -5.89
N GLY A 106 1.42 14.57 -5.80
CA GLY A 106 0.70 13.82 -4.80
C GLY A 106 0.27 12.43 -5.28
N PRO A 107 -0.19 11.57 -4.36
CA PRO A 107 -0.75 10.27 -4.70
C PRO A 107 -2.20 10.42 -5.19
N CYS A 108 -2.55 9.66 -6.21
CA CYS A 108 -3.91 9.57 -6.76
C CYS A 108 -4.45 8.16 -6.59
N VAL A 109 -5.70 8.02 -6.15
CA VAL A 109 -6.37 6.73 -6.02
C VAL A 109 -7.45 6.60 -7.07
N ASP A 110 -7.61 5.40 -7.60
CA ASP A 110 -8.64 5.10 -8.56
C ASP A 110 -9.89 4.51 -7.89
N TYR A 111 -11.02 5.19 -8.06
CA TYR A 111 -12.33 4.73 -7.66
C TYR A 111 -13.13 4.24 -8.87
N TYR A 112 -13.70 3.04 -8.75
CA TYR A 112 -14.61 2.51 -9.75
C TYR A 112 -16.05 2.77 -9.34
N LYS A 113 -16.78 3.52 -10.18
CA LYS A 113 -18.20 3.78 -10.01
C LYS A 113 -18.96 3.16 -11.18
N TYR A 114 -19.48 1.96 -10.96
CA TYR A 114 -20.11 1.11 -11.97
C TYR A 114 -19.16 0.79 -13.13
N ILE A 115 -19.27 1.50 -14.27
CA ILE A 115 -18.45 1.28 -15.47
C ILE A 115 -17.35 2.33 -15.66
N TRP A 116 -17.34 3.40 -14.85
CA TRP A 116 -16.40 4.50 -15.01
C TRP A 116 -15.34 4.47 -13.92
N LYS A 117 -14.13 4.87 -14.31
CA LYS A 117 -12.98 5.05 -13.43
C LYS A 117 -12.80 6.53 -13.15
N GLU A 118 -12.83 6.91 -11.89
CA GLU A 118 -12.54 8.27 -11.41
C GLU A 118 -11.23 8.24 -10.65
N SER A 119 -10.27 9.10 -11.00
CA SER A 119 -9.00 9.21 -10.28
C SER A 119 -9.02 10.45 -9.41
N VAL A 120 -8.82 10.28 -8.10
CA VAL A 120 -8.86 11.36 -7.12
C VAL A 120 -7.46 11.53 -6.53
N CYS A 121 -6.90 12.72 -6.69
CA CYS A 121 -5.56 13.05 -6.23
C CYS A 121 -5.58 13.86 -4.93
N TYR A 122 -4.67 13.53 -4.02
CA TYR A 122 -4.50 14.23 -2.75
C TYR A 122 -3.17 14.98 -2.75
N PRO A 123 -3.11 16.17 -2.12
CA PRO A 123 -1.82 16.81 -1.88
C PRO A 123 -1.02 15.99 -0.86
N TRP A 124 0.31 16.11 -0.90
CA TRP A 124 1.18 15.61 0.15
C TRP A 124 0.83 16.20 1.52
N ASN A 125 1.08 15.42 2.57
CA ASN A 125 0.88 15.89 3.95
C ASN A 125 1.89 17.01 4.30
N LYS A 126 1.51 17.88 5.24
CA LYS A 126 2.32 19.02 5.71
C LYS A 126 3.03 18.74 7.02
#